data_AF-A0A525JQV9-F1
#
_entry.id   AF-A0A525JQV9-F1
#
_cell.length_a   1.000
_cell.length_b   1.000
_cell.length_c   1.000
_cell.angle_alpha   90.00
_cell.angle_beta   90.00
_cell.angle_gamma   90.00
#
_symmetry.space_group_name_H-M   'P 1'
#
loop_
_entity.id
_entity.type
_entity.pdbx_description
1 polymer ?
#
loop_
_entity_poly.entity_id
_entity_poly.type
_entity_poly.pdbx_seq_one_letter_code
_entity_poly.pdbx_strand_id
1 'polypeptide(L)'
;MTRVDEGITGARRTPADSTEFEREQLRFFLSGDDFAVKLHDLNPSLAWLPVFNDMKLIENERQLIAWIQNNFGSVEAIREVVANLAFFGPDTATFLKTRLDAQAAALPPLLVKSWNLVFRHMRIAKQGFARVEWFDLLPQLKRGEHDNVTLERLAEVLRPKLRITKPFIWREQPEDKVPENPSDLMSINYEIEEGLSSSDVLAAWPRDADANTDANLLRYLNAALVAALADATDVGVESSEGYSTTDSDVPSIAKHSQNEYRSGFQAIVRVVAEIWSRLARKSSTPAIAFVEEWRHSDFRLIRRLALFAAADKVVPAALAAKMLIDLPIGDLFLSSVEVQRLIPERWIELDETQQDAILARLCEGPPRGWYREGTDGDRAIDHLRYDALSNMVRHDLRIGDKASRILRQIQIRYPQWMPKPPEQAGFRVWHESGFRDRAAEPDDLTNVTDENLVAEAQRIVANASFMEGSKWEGLVLKDPDRALRGLSFAMKHGNWPQEFWQQLLWSRTPYLDQGTEPHVAMLLADCPLDVLVTFTSAAAAWLDEHAKTLSADLLWPLWDHLAQAAQIETPEHAHE
;
A
#
# COMPACT_ATOMS: atom_id res chain seq x y z
N MET A 1 -18.93 7.02 -51.07
CA MET A 1 -19.87 7.07 -49.94
C MET A 1 -20.16 5.69 -49.37
N THR A 2 -20.44 4.66 -50.17
CA THR A 2 -20.79 3.31 -49.68
C THR A 2 -19.63 2.44 -49.13
N ARG A 3 -18.37 2.88 -49.25
CA ARG A 3 -17.18 2.09 -48.87
C ARG A 3 -16.58 2.46 -47.50
N VAL A 4 -17.04 3.55 -46.90
CA VAL A 4 -16.61 3.99 -45.55
C VAL A 4 -17.49 3.34 -44.48
N ASP A 5 -18.78 3.13 -44.78
CA ASP A 5 -19.70 2.45 -43.88
C ASP A 5 -19.24 1.02 -43.54
N GLU A 6 -18.67 0.25 -44.48
CA GLU A 6 -18.21 -1.12 -44.18
C GLU A 6 -16.86 -1.19 -43.45
N GLY A 7 -16.03 -0.15 -43.53
CA GLY A 7 -14.67 -0.15 -42.94
C GLY A 7 -14.64 0.15 -41.44
N ILE A 8 -15.61 0.93 -40.94
CA ILE A 8 -15.66 1.41 -39.55
C ILE A 8 -16.74 0.70 -38.73
N THR A 9 -17.81 0.18 -39.37
CA THR A 9 -18.91 -0.52 -38.67
C THR A 9 -18.62 -1.99 -38.37
N GLY A 10 -17.52 -2.54 -38.91
CA GLY A 10 -17.04 -3.88 -38.59
C GLY A 10 -16.34 -3.94 -37.23
N ALA A 11 -17.08 -4.35 -36.19
CA ALA A 11 -16.60 -4.80 -34.88
C ALA A 11 -15.53 -3.94 -34.20
N ARG A 12 -15.96 -3.05 -33.27
CA ARG A 12 -15.19 -2.53 -32.11
C ARG A 12 -13.67 -2.30 -32.35
N ARG A 13 -13.27 -1.74 -33.49
CA ARG A 13 -11.86 -1.44 -33.74
C ARG A 13 -11.34 -0.47 -32.68
N THR A 14 -10.19 -0.78 -32.11
CA THR A 14 -9.52 0.12 -31.17
C THR A 14 -8.69 1.14 -31.95
N PRO A 15 -8.23 2.24 -31.31
CA PRO A 15 -7.30 3.16 -31.95
C PRO A 15 -6.01 2.47 -32.43
N ALA A 16 -5.56 1.42 -31.74
CA ALA A 16 -4.34 0.67 -32.08
C ALA A 16 -4.48 -0.06 -33.43
N ASP A 17 -5.69 -0.50 -33.76
CA ASP A 17 -5.99 -1.23 -34.99
C ASP A 17 -6.25 -0.30 -36.19
N SER A 18 -6.20 1.02 -35.97
CA SER A 18 -6.66 2.03 -36.94
C SER A 18 -5.51 2.87 -37.48
N THR A 19 -5.46 2.97 -38.81
CA THR A 19 -4.50 3.79 -39.55
C THR A 19 -4.72 5.30 -39.30
N GLU A 20 -3.69 6.11 -39.52
CA GLU A 20 -3.80 7.59 -39.41
C GLU A 20 -4.91 8.16 -40.32
N PHE A 21 -5.06 7.59 -41.52
CA PHE A 21 -6.13 7.98 -42.44
C PHE A 21 -7.53 7.67 -41.88
N GLU A 22 -7.73 6.50 -41.28
CA GLU A 22 -9.01 6.13 -40.64
C GLU A 22 -9.30 7.01 -39.41
N ARG A 23 -8.27 7.38 -38.64
CA ARG A 23 -8.39 8.33 -37.53
C ARG A 23 -8.86 9.71 -38.02
N GLU A 24 -8.29 10.22 -39.10
CA GLU A 24 -8.67 11.54 -39.64
C GLU A 24 -10.06 11.50 -40.31
N GLN A 25 -10.45 10.37 -40.90
CA GLN A 25 -11.83 10.16 -41.34
C GLN A 25 -12.81 10.21 -40.17
N LEU A 26 -12.55 9.43 -39.11
CA LEU A 26 -13.38 9.44 -37.90
C LEU A 26 -13.51 10.86 -37.33
N ARG A 27 -12.41 11.61 -37.28
CA ARG A 27 -12.41 13.01 -36.87
C ARG A 27 -13.35 13.87 -37.72
N PHE A 28 -13.25 13.78 -39.05
CA PHE A 28 -14.12 14.54 -39.95
C PHE A 28 -15.60 14.15 -39.79
N PHE A 29 -15.90 12.87 -39.65
CA PHE A 29 -17.27 12.39 -39.46
C PHE A 29 -17.86 12.87 -38.13
N LEU A 30 -17.06 12.88 -37.08
CA LEU A 30 -17.46 13.25 -35.72
C LEU A 30 -17.40 14.77 -35.48
N SER A 31 -16.68 15.54 -36.30
CA SER A 31 -16.68 17.00 -36.23
C SER A 31 -18.03 17.58 -36.68
N GLY A 32 -18.80 18.13 -35.74
CA GLY A 32 -20.09 18.81 -35.97
C GLY A 32 -21.02 18.74 -34.75
N ASP A 33 -22.12 19.49 -34.80
CA ASP A 33 -23.04 19.69 -33.66
C ASP A 33 -23.74 18.40 -33.16
N ASP A 34 -23.72 17.32 -33.95
CA ASP A 34 -24.36 16.03 -33.65
C ASP A 34 -23.42 14.94 -33.11
N PHE A 35 -22.26 15.33 -32.53
CA PHE A 35 -21.24 14.39 -32.02
C PHE A 35 -21.83 13.24 -31.19
N ALA A 36 -22.67 13.55 -30.19
CA ALA A 36 -23.25 12.56 -29.29
C ALA A 36 -24.18 11.55 -30.00
N VAL A 37 -24.94 12.01 -30.99
CA VAL A 37 -25.86 11.16 -31.78
C VAL A 37 -25.04 10.24 -32.68
N LYS A 38 -24.05 10.78 -33.39
CA LYS A 38 -23.16 9.99 -34.25
C LYS A 38 -22.37 8.94 -33.45
N LEU A 39 -21.90 9.29 -32.26
CA LEU A 39 -21.17 8.39 -31.38
C LEU A 39 -22.06 7.26 -30.85
N HIS A 40 -23.31 7.58 -30.50
CA HIS A 40 -24.30 6.59 -30.12
C HIS A 40 -24.61 5.60 -31.26
N ASP A 41 -24.74 6.11 -32.49
CA ASP A 41 -25.14 5.29 -33.65
C ASP A 41 -23.97 4.45 -34.19
N LEU A 42 -22.76 5.01 -34.25
CA LEU A 42 -21.56 4.29 -34.69
C LEU A 42 -21.06 3.30 -33.63
N ASN A 43 -21.25 3.64 -32.35
CA ASN A 43 -20.85 2.85 -31.18
C ASN A 43 -19.43 2.24 -31.26
N PRO A 44 -18.37 3.05 -31.52
CA PRO A 44 -16.99 2.55 -31.51
C PRO A 44 -16.56 2.09 -30.10
N SER A 45 -15.41 1.41 -29.98
CA SER A 45 -14.83 1.04 -28.67
C SER A 45 -14.54 2.29 -27.82
N LEU A 46 -14.73 2.20 -26.50
CA LEU A 46 -14.45 3.32 -25.58
C LEU A 46 -12.94 3.59 -25.44
N ALA A 47 -12.07 2.72 -26.00
CA ALA A 47 -10.64 3.00 -26.11
C ALA A 47 -10.33 4.24 -26.96
N TRP A 48 -11.29 4.72 -27.78
CA TRP A 48 -11.17 5.98 -28.51
C TRP A 48 -11.35 7.23 -27.66
N LEU A 49 -11.79 7.10 -26.40
CA LEU A 49 -12.08 8.25 -25.55
C LEU A 49 -10.90 9.22 -25.38
N PRO A 50 -9.65 8.78 -25.08
CA PRO A 50 -8.50 9.70 -25.02
C PRO A 50 -8.27 10.42 -26.34
N VAL A 51 -8.37 9.68 -27.46
CA VAL A 51 -8.14 10.21 -28.80
C VAL A 51 -9.16 11.30 -29.14
N PHE A 52 -10.44 11.07 -28.84
CA PHE A 52 -11.48 12.08 -29.05
C PHE A 52 -11.33 13.31 -28.15
N ASN A 53 -10.83 13.12 -26.93
CA ASN A 53 -10.48 14.23 -26.06
C ASN A 53 -9.31 15.05 -26.62
N ASP A 54 -8.24 14.40 -27.05
CA ASP A 54 -7.05 15.07 -27.61
C ASP A 54 -7.39 15.84 -28.89
N MET A 55 -8.32 15.30 -29.68
CA MET A 55 -8.90 15.97 -30.85
C MET A 55 -9.86 17.12 -30.48
N LYS A 56 -10.16 17.33 -29.19
CA LYS A 56 -11.11 18.32 -28.67
C LYS A 56 -12.53 18.17 -29.21
N LEU A 57 -12.96 16.92 -29.45
CA LEU A 57 -14.33 16.63 -29.90
C LEU A 57 -15.31 16.49 -28.75
N ILE A 58 -14.83 16.21 -27.53
CA ILE A 58 -15.66 16.10 -26.34
C ILE A 58 -15.81 17.50 -25.73
N GLU A 59 -16.96 18.12 -25.95
CA GLU A 59 -17.27 19.44 -25.39
C GLU A 59 -17.88 19.34 -23.99
N ASN A 60 -18.60 18.24 -23.72
CA ASN A 60 -19.28 18.01 -22.46
C ASN A 60 -19.34 16.51 -22.13
N GLU A 61 -18.99 16.12 -20.90
CA GLU A 61 -19.06 14.74 -20.43
C GLU A 61 -20.46 14.09 -20.60
N ARG A 62 -21.54 14.88 -20.63
CA ARG A 62 -22.90 14.39 -20.89
C ARG A 62 -23.09 13.78 -22.28
N GLN A 63 -22.27 14.17 -23.26
CA GLN A 63 -22.28 13.60 -24.61
C GLN A 63 -21.91 12.11 -24.60
N LEU A 64 -21.19 11.65 -23.56
CA LEU A 64 -20.70 10.28 -23.43
C LEU A 64 -21.72 9.32 -22.80
N ILE A 65 -22.80 9.83 -22.19
CA ILE A 65 -23.76 9.02 -21.42
C ILE A 65 -24.40 7.94 -22.29
N ALA A 66 -24.91 8.31 -23.47
CA ALA A 66 -25.58 7.38 -24.37
C ALA A 66 -24.62 6.33 -24.94
N TRP A 67 -23.38 6.72 -25.21
CA TRP A 67 -22.35 5.83 -25.72
C TRP A 67 -21.93 4.77 -24.69
N ILE A 68 -21.73 5.18 -23.43
CA ILE A 68 -21.42 4.24 -22.34
C ILE A 68 -22.60 3.30 -22.08
N GLN A 69 -23.83 3.83 -22.11
CA GLN A 69 -25.05 3.03 -21.92
C GLN A 69 -25.13 1.87 -22.92
N ASN A 70 -24.80 2.10 -24.20
CA ASN A 70 -24.82 1.05 -25.22
C ASN A 70 -23.79 -0.06 -24.97
N ASN A 71 -22.84 0.16 -24.07
CA ASN A 71 -21.75 -0.75 -23.76
C ASN A 71 -21.81 -1.35 -22.35
N PHE A 72 -22.94 -1.22 -21.62
CA PHE A 72 -23.08 -1.81 -20.28
C PHE A 72 -22.86 -3.33 -20.24
N GLY A 73 -23.18 -4.03 -21.34
CA GLY A 73 -22.98 -5.48 -21.47
C GLY A 73 -21.55 -5.90 -21.84
N SER A 74 -20.60 -4.98 -21.93
CA SER A 74 -19.23 -5.23 -22.40
C SER A 74 -18.22 -5.20 -21.25
N VAL A 75 -17.41 -6.25 -21.15
CA VAL A 75 -16.30 -6.34 -20.19
C VAL A 75 -15.21 -5.32 -20.53
N GLU A 76 -14.90 -5.20 -21.82
CA GLU A 76 -13.88 -4.29 -22.34
C GLU A 76 -14.26 -2.85 -22.04
N ALA A 77 -15.55 -2.51 -22.13
CA ALA A 77 -16.04 -1.17 -21.86
C ALA A 77 -15.81 -0.74 -20.40
N ILE A 78 -15.95 -1.67 -19.44
CA ILE A 78 -15.62 -1.40 -18.04
C ILE A 78 -14.14 -1.06 -17.91
N ARG A 79 -13.25 -1.88 -18.51
CA ARG A 79 -11.80 -1.67 -18.48
C ARG A 79 -11.41 -0.33 -19.11
N GLU A 80 -12.01 -0.01 -20.26
CA GLU A 80 -11.79 1.23 -21.00
C GLU A 80 -12.26 2.46 -20.22
N VAL A 81 -13.42 2.41 -19.55
CA VAL A 81 -13.89 3.50 -18.68
C VAL A 81 -13.01 3.63 -17.43
N VAL A 82 -12.63 2.52 -16.81
CA VAL A 82 -11.76 2.51 -15.62
C VAL A 82 -10.39 3.13 -15.92
N ALA A 83 -9.83 2.86 -17.11
CA ALA A 83 -8.58 3.49 -17.55
C ALA A 83 -8.69 5.01 -17.76
N ASN A 84 -9.91 5.53 -17.80
CA ASN A 84 -10.24 6.87 -18.26
C ASN A 84 -11.18 7.62 -17.30
N LEU A 85 -11.16 7.27 -16.01
CA LEU A 85 -12.08 7.82 -15.00
C LEU A 85 -12.00 9.35 -14.87
N ALA A 86 -10.86 9.95 -15.20
CA ALA A 86 -10.64 11.40 -15.15
C ALA A 86 -11.62 12.21 -16.01
N PHE A 87 -12.18 11.62 -17.08
CA PHE A 87 -13.13 12.29 -17.97
C PHE A 87 -14.54 12.42 -17.40
N PHE A 88 -14.86 11.74 -16.29
CA PHE A 88 -16.24 11.61 -15.81
C PHE A 88 -16.45 12.28 -14.47
N GLY A 89 -17.55 13.03 -14.35
CA GLY A 89 -17.96 13.71 -13.14
C GLY A 89 -19.17 13.10 -12.41
N PRO A 90 -19.54 13.70 -11.26
CA PRO A 90 -20.57 13.17 -10.37
C PRO A 90 -21.96 13.24 -11.00
N ASP A 91 -22.22 14.26 -11.82
CA ASP A 91 -23.45 14.41 -12.60
C ASP A 91 -23.61 13.23 -13.57
N THR A 92 -22.56 12.99 -14.39
CA THR A 92 -22.54 11.89 -15.36
C THR A 92 -22.75 10.54 -14.69
N ALA A 93 -22.07 10.29 -13.56
CA ALA A 93 -22.26 9.09 -12.77
C ALA A 93 -23.71 8.90 -12.27
N THR A 94 -24.37 9.98 -11.87
CA THR A 94 -25.77 9.94 -11.42
C THR A 94 -26.71 9.51 -12.55
N PHE A 95 -26.54 10.09 -13.75
CA PHE A 95 -27.33 9.70 -14.92
C PHE A 95 -27.06 8.26 -15.35
N LEU A 96 -25.79 7.85 -15.42
CA LEU A 96 -25.41 6.49 -15.79
C LEU A 96 -25.95 5.45 -14.82
N LYS A 97 -25.95 5.74 -13.51
CA LYS A 97 -26.57 4.87 -12.49
C LYS A 97 -28.06 4.66 -12.75
N THR A 98 -28.81 5.73 -13.00
CA THR A 98 -30.24 5.62 -13.32
C THR A 98 -30.49 4.78 -14.57
N ARG A 99 -29.65 4.92 -15.61
CA ARG A 99 -29.75 4.13 -16.84
C ARG A 99 -29.39 2.66 -16.63
N LEU A 100 -28.37 2.39 -15.83
CA LEU A 100 -27.98 1.02 -15.47
C LEU A 100 -29.10 0.32 -14.71
N ASP A 101 -29.72 0.98 -13.72
CA ASP A 101 -30.81 0.41 -12.94
C ASP A 101 -32.01 0.03 -13.80
N ALA A 102 -32.32 0.84 -14.81
CA ALA A 102 -33.38 0.54 -15.77
C ALA A 102 -33.09 -0.69 -16.65
N GLN A 103 -31.83 -1.08 -16.81
CA GLN A 103 -31.39 -2.19 -17.65
C GLN A 103 -30.82 -3.38 -16.86
N ALA A 104 -30.71 -3.26 -15.53
CA ALA A 104 -29.99 -4.22 -14.70
C ALA A 104 -30.50 -5.66 -14.83
N ALA A 105 -31.81 -5.84 -15.04
CA ALA A 105 -32.42 -7.16 -15.22
C ALA A 105 -31.98 -7.89 -16.51
N ALA A 106 -31.50 -7.15 -17.52
CA ALA A 106 -31.03 -7.71 -18.78
C ALA A 106 -29.51 -7.94 -18.83
N LEU A 107 -28.78 -7.56 -17.77
CA LEU A 107 -27.33 -7.59 -17.72
C LEU A 107 -26.82 -8.67 -16.74
N PRO A 108 -25.66 -9.27 -16.99
CA PRO A 108 -25.01 -10.15 -16.02
C PRO A 108 -24.79 -9.43 -14.67
N PRO A 109 -25.10 -10.07 -13.52
CA PRO A 109 -24.96 -9.45 -12.20
C PRO A 109 -23.56 -8.89 -11.92
N LEU A 110 -22.52 -9.56 -12.41
CA LEU A 110 -21.13 -9.11 -12.29
C LEU A 110 -20.90 -7.74 -12.97
N LEU A 111 -21.44 -7.53 -14.16
CA LEU A 111 -21.30 -6.27 -14.90
C LEU A 111 -22.08 -5.15 -14.19
N VAL A 112 -23.29 -5.44 -13.70
CA VAL A 112 -24.07 -4.49 -12.91
C VAL A 112 -23.31 -4.09 -11.64
N LYS A 113 -22.75 -5.06 -10.90
CA LYS A 113 -21.93 -4.79 -9.72
C LYS A 113 -20.71 -3.93 -10.09
N SER A 114 -20.00 -4.27 -11.15
CA SER A 114 -18.80 -3.56 -11.60
C SER A 114 -19.08 -2.11 -12.02
N TRP A 115 -20.14 -1.88 -12.81
CA TRP A 115 -20.56 -0.52 -13.18
C TRP A 115 -20.99 0.31 -11.97
N ASN A 116 -21.69 -0.29 -11.00
CA ASN A 116 -22.05 0.40 -9.76
C ASN A 116 -20.82 0.90 -8.99
N LEU A 117 -19.75 0.11 -8.93
CA LEU A 117 -18.48 0.51 -8.28
C LEU A 117 -17.83 1.68 -9.03
N VAL A 118 -17.79 1.59 -10.36
CA VAL A 118 -17.25 2.65 -11.24
C VAL A 118 -18.00 3.97 -11.02
N PHE A 119 -19.33 3.97 -11.06
CA PHE A 119 -20.12 5.20 -10.87
C PHE A 119 -20.01 5.75 -9.46
N ARG A 120 -19.88 4.87 -8.46
CA ARG A 120 -19.65 5.28 -7.10
C ARG A 120 -18.30 5.99 -6.95
N HIS A 121 -17.24 5.46 -7.55
CA HIS A 121 -15.94 6.13 -7.59
C HIS A 121 -16.03 7.50 -8.27
N MET A 122 -16.67 7.61 -9.43
CA MET A 122 -16.84 8.88 -10.15
C MET A 122 -17.53 9.95 -9.29
N ARG A 123 -18.51 9.55 -8.47
CA ARG A 123 -19.19 10.46 -7.53
C ARG A 123 -18.26 10.96 -6.42
N ILE A 124 -17.43 10.07 -5.88
CA ILE A 124 -16.53 10.36 -4.76
C ILE A 124 -15.34 11.21 -5.23
N ALA A 125 -14.71 10.84 -6.35
CA ALA A 125 -13.48 11.44 -6.83
C ALA A 125 -13.60 12.96 -6.98
N LYS A 126 -14.55 13.47 -7.77
CA LYS A 126 -14.68 14.92 -7.98
C LYS A 126 -15.23 15.70 -6.77
N GLN A 127 -15.84 15.03 -5.79
CA GLN A 127 -16.27 15.67 -4.54
C GLN A 127 -15.11 15.84 -3.54
N GLY A 128 -14.15 14.92 -3.54
CA GLY A 128 -12.99 14.96 -2.62
C GLY A 128 -11.84 15.87 -3.05
N PHE A 129 -11.68 16.16 -4.35
CA PHE A 129 -10.53 16.95 -4.84
C PHE A 129 -10.74 18.48 -4.82
N ALA A 130 -11.98 18.96 -4.77
CA ALA A 130 -12.27 20.39 -4.88
C ALA A 130 -12.20 21.15 -3.54
N ARG A 131 -12.18 20.44 -2.40
CA ARG A 131 -11.98 21.01 -1.06
C ARG A 131 -11.19 20.02 -0.23
N VAL A 132 -9.96 20.36 0.10
CA VAL A 132 -9.17 19.62 1.07
C VAL A 132 -9.72 20.01 2.45
N GLU A 133 -10.75 19.29 2.91
CA GLU A 133 -11.47 19.53 4.18
C GLU A 133 -10.50 19.60 5.36
N TRP A 134 -9.36 18.89 5.28
CA TRP A 134 -8.30 18.98 6.26
C TRP A 134 -7.78 20.41 6.48
N PHE A 135 -7.60 21.22 5.43
CA PHE A 135 -7.08 22.59 5.58
C PHE A 135 -8.09 23.53 6.24
N ASP A 136 -9.39 23.26 6.09
CA ASP A 136 -10.45 24.01 6.78
C ASP A 136 -10.59 23.57 8.25
N LEU A 137 -10.29 22.30 8.53
CA LEU A 137 -10.37 21.70 9.86
C LEU A 137 -9.15 22.03 10.74
N LEU A 138 -7.96 22.05 10.17
CA LEU A 138 -6.69 22.24 10.90
C LEU A 138 -6.66 23.51 11.76
N PRO A 139 -7.11 24.70 11.29
CA PRO A 139 -7.17 25.90 12.13
C PRO A 139 -8.13 25.76 13.32
N GLN A 140 -9.22 25.01 13.18
CA GLN A 140 -10.21 24.77 14.24
C GLN A 140 -9.59 23.92 15.35
N LEU A 141 -8.95 22.81 14.97
CA LEU A 141 -8.22 21.93 15.91
C LEU A 141 -7.12 22.71 16.65
N LYS A 142 -6.36 23.55 15.95
CA LYS A 142 -5.31 24.39 16.58
C LYS A 142 -5.84 25.43 17.56
N ARG A 143 -7.10 25.83 17.45
CA ARG A 143 -7.77 26.72 18.44
C ARG A 143 -8.35 25.95 19.62
N GLY A 144 -8.25 24.62 19.63
CA GLY A 144 -8.81 23.76 20.69
C GLY A 144 -10.31 23.51 20.54
N GLU A 145 -10.86 23.69 19.34
CA GLU A 145 -12.25 23.35 19.04
C GLU A 145 -12.38 21.82 18.92
N HIS A 146 -13.09 21.19 19.86
CA HIS A 146 -13.31 19.73 19.90
C HIS A 146 -14.81 19.40 20.04
N ASP A 147 -15.67 20.22 19.45
CA ASP A 147 -17.10 19.92 19.42
C ASP A 147 -17.42 18.70 18.54
N ASN A 148 -18.61 18.15 18.71
CA ASN A 148 -19.04 16.94 18.00
C ASN A 148 -18.93 17.07 16.47
N VAL A 149 -19.17 18.26 15.91
CA VAL A 149 -19.08 18.53 14.48
C VAL A 149 -17.64 18.44 14.00
N THR A 150 -16.71 18.99 14.76
CA THR A 150 -15.28 18.96 14.47
C THR A 150 -14.73 17.53 14.54
N LEU A 151 -15.16 16.75 15.54
CA LEU A 151 -14.75 15.34 15.68
C LEU A 151 -15.31 14.46 14.55
N GLU A 152 -16.57 14.67 14.16
CA GLU A 152 -17.20 13.98 13.04
C GLU A 152 -16.47 14.29 11.72
N ARG A 153 -16.17 15.57 11.46
CA ARG A 153 -15.39 15.99 10.27
C ARG A 153 -13.99 15.37 10.27
N LEU A 154 -13.31 15.34 11.41
CA LEU A 154 -11.99 14.70 11.52
C LEU A 154 -12.05 13.21 11.18
N ALA A 155 -13.06 12.51 11.69
CA ALA A 155 -13.24 11.10 11.40
C ALA A 155 -13.59 10.84 9.93
N GLU A 156 -14.39 11.70 9.31
CA GLU A 156 -14.77 11.58 7.89
C GLU A 156 -13.61 11.86 6.93
N VAL A 157 -12.71 12.79 7.29
CA VAL A 157 -11.48 13.08 6.53
C VAL A 157 -10.49 11.90 6.59
N LEU A 158 -10.42 11.21 7.73
CA LEU A 158 -9.63 9.99 7.88
C LEU A 158 -10.31 8.72 7.36
N ARG A 159 -11.61 8.79 7.01
CA ARG A 159 -12.36 7.62 6.57
C ARG A 159 -11.84 7.17 5.20
N PRO A 160 -11.36 5.92 5.06
CA PRO A 160 -10.98 5.39 3.76
C PRO A 160 -12.21 5.30 2.84
N LYS A 161 -12.05 5.74 1.60
CA LYS A 161 -13.09 5.80 0.56
C LYS A 161 -12.67 4.98 -0.66
N LEU A 162 -13.66 4.43 -1.35
CA LEU A 162 -13.47 3.59 -2.53
C LEU A 162 -12.69 4.33 -3.64
N ARG A 163 -11.55 3.77 -4.04
CA ARG A 163 -10.79 4.16 -5.21
C ARG A 163 -10.75 3.02 -6.22
N ILE A 164 -11.14 3.33 -7.45
CA ILE A 164 -11.04 2.41 -8.59
C ILE A 164 -9.92 2.89 -9.48
N THR A 165 -9.03 1.99 -9.87
CA THR A 165 -7.93 2.28 -10.80
C THR A 165 -7.79 1.16 -11.83
N LYS A 166 -7.03 1.44 -12.89
CA LYS A 166 -6.67 0.43 -13.88
C LYS A 166 -5.98 -0.76 -13.17
N PRO A 167 -6.35 -2.01 -13.48
CA PRO A 167 -5.72 -3.16 -12.85
C PRO A 167 -4.23 -3.22 -13.23
N PHE A 168 -3.38 -3.51 -12.25
CA PHE A 168 -1.96 -3.74 -12.49
C PHE A 168 -1.75 -5.21 -12.89
N ILE A 169 -1.43 -5.46 -14.16
CA ILE A 169 -1.29 -6.80 -14.72
C ILE A 169 0.21 -7.14 -14.80
N TRP A 170 0.71 -7.92 -13.83
CA TRP A 170 2.13 -8.34 -13.76
C TRP A 170 2.51 -9.49 -14.70
N ARG A 171 1.54 -10.20 -15.30
CA ARG A 171 1.77 -11.27 -16.28
C ARG A 171 0.64 -11.26 -17.31
N GLU A 172 0.95 -11.57 -18.57
CA GLU A 172 -0.05 -11.94 -19.58
C GLU A 172 -0.97 -13.00 -18.95
N GLN A 173 -2.16 -12.58 -18.51
CA GLN A 173 -3.19 -13.54 -18.14
C GLN A 173 -3.56 -14.25 -19.44
N PRO A 174 -3.83 -15.57 -19.40
CA PRO A 174 -4.42 -16.22 -20.56
C PRO A 174 -5.68 -15.44 -20.94
N GLU A 175 -5.73 -14.94 -22.18
CA GLU A 175 -6.76 -14.02 -22.68
C GLU A 175 -8.20 -14.59 -22.51
N ASP A 176 -8.31 -15.89 -22.27
CA ASP A 176 -9.56 -16.66 -22.17
C ASP A 176 -10.16 -16.77 -20.75
N LYS A 177 -9.57 -16.18 -19.70
CA LYS A 177 -10.16 -16.29 -18.35
C LYS A 177 -11.42 -15.41 -18.26
N VAL A 178 -12.59 -16.06 -18.17
CA VAL A 178 -13.85 -15.38 -17.89
C VAL A 178 -13.76 -14.70 -16.51
N PRO A 179 -14.05 -13.39 -16.40
CA PRO A 179 -14.02 -12.69 -15.13
C PRO A 179 -15.13 -13.21 -14.21
N GLU A 180 -14.78 -13.46 -12.94
CA GLU A 180 -15.70 -13.98 -11.92
C GLU A 180 -16.06 -12.89 -10.92
N ASN A 181 -15.14 -11.94 -10.68
CA ASN A 181 -15.27 -10.90 -9.67
C ASN A 181 -14.93 -9.51 -10.24
N PRO A 182 -15.46 -8.42 -9.66
CA PRO A 182 -15.11 -7.07 -10.11
C PRO A 182 -13.60 -6.78 -10.12
N SER A 183 -12.84 -7.38 -9.19
CA SER A 183 -11.38 -7.25 -9.12
C SER A 183 -10.64 -7.87 -10.32
N ASP A 184 -11.29 -8.72 -11.13
CA ASP A 184 -10.73 -9.23 -12.40
C ASP A 184 -10.79 -8.15 -13.52
N LEU A 185 -11.57 -7.09 -13.31
CA LEU A 185 -11.81 -6.02 -14.29
C LEU A 185 -11.12 -4.71 -13.92
N MET A 186 -10.90 -4.46 -12.62
CA MET A 186 -10.37 -3.21 -12.10
C MET A 186 -9.61 -3.44 -10.80
N SER A 187 -8.68 -2.54 -10.47
CA SER A 187 -8.11 -2.50 -9.12
C SER A 187 -9.05 -1.71 -8.21
N ILE A 188 -9.39 -2.34 -7.08
CA ILE A 188 -10.32 -1.81 -6.09
C ILE A 188 -9.54 -1.60 -4.80
N ASN A 189 -9.32 -0.35 -4.44
CA ASN A 189 -8.58 0.04 -3.24
C ASN A 189 -9.42 0.99 -2.39
N TYR A 190 -8.94 1.27 -1.19
CA TYR A 190 -9.47 2.32 -0.34
C TYR A 190 -8.39 3.35 -0.08
N GLU A 191 -8.75 4.63 -0.04
CA GLU A 191 -7.82 5.72 0.21
C GLU A 191 -8.48 6.83 1.01
N ILE A 192 -7.67 7.55 1.77
CA ILE A 192 -8.08 8.77 2.45
C ILE A 192 -7.84 9.98 1.54
N GLU A 193 -8.23 11.17 2.00
CA GLU A 193 -7.95 12.43 1.32
C GLU A 193 -6.44 12.59 1.01
N GLU A 194 -6.11 12.98 -0.23
CA GLU A 194 -4.71 13.08 -0.67
C GLU A 194 -3.92 14.10 0.18
N GLY A 195 -2.67 13.75 0.50
CA GLY A 195 -1.78 14.62 1.26
C GLY A 195 -1.99 14.62 2.77
N LEU A 196 -2.98 13.87 3.29
CA LEU A 196 -3.15 13.68 4.73
C LEU A 196 -2.44 12.44 5.23
N SER A 197 -1.63 12.57 6.28
CA SER A 197 -1.04 11.43 7.00
C SER A 197 -1.57 11.32 8.43
N SER A 198 -1.45 10.13 9.02
CA SER A 198 -1.70 9.95 10.46
C SER A 198 -0.82 10.85 11.33
N SER A 199 0.39 11.18 10.86
CA SER A 199 1.32 12.05 11.59
C SER A 199 0.81 13.48 11.65
N ASP A 200 0.20 13.99 10.58
CA ASP A 200 -0.38 15.33 10.54
C ASP A 200 -1.53 15.47 11.53
N VAL A 201 -2.43 14.47 11.56
CA VAL A 201 -3.54 14.43 12.52
C VAL A 201 -3.03 14.35 13.96
N LEU A 202 -2.10 13.45 14.23
CA LEU A 202 -1.56 13.26 15.58
C LEU A 202 -0.73 14.45 16.08
N ALA A 203 -0.16 15.24 15.17
CA ALA A 203 0.53 16.49 15.48
C ALA A 203 -0.45 17.64 15.75
N ALA A 204 -1.57 17.68 15.02
CA ALA A 204 -2.62 18.67 15.22
C ALA A 204 -3.48 18.40 16.47
N TRP A 205 -3.65 17.12 16.85
CA TRP A 205 -4.43 16.74 18.02
C TRP A 205 -3.69 17.05 19.33
N PRO A 206 -4.32 17.75 20.30
CA PRO A 206 -3.67 18.13 21.55
C PRO A 206 -3.21 16.91 22.36
N ARG A 207 -1.97 16.95 22.83
CA ARG A 207 -1.39 15.87 23.66
C ARG A 207 -2.04 15.80 25.05
N ASP A 208 -2.50 16.94 25.54
CA ASP A 208 -3.11 17.18 26.84
C ASP A 208 -4.64 17.18 26.84
N ALA A 209 -5.29 16.75 25.73
CA ALA A 209 -6.74 16.50 25.73
C ALA A 209 -7.15 15.65 26.94
N ASP A 210 -8.28 15.96 27.56
CA ASP A 210 -8.80 15.16 28.66
C ASP A 210 -9.31 13.79 28.16
N ALA A 211 -9.52 12.86 29.10
CA ALA A 211 -9.94 11.49 28.78
C ALA A 211 -11.30 11.42 28.06
N ASN A 212 -12.23 12.33 28.35
CA ASN A 212 -13.54 12.34 27.69
C ASN A 212 -13.42 12.83 26.23
N THR A 213 -12.57 13.82 25.99
CA THR A 213 -12.27 14.31 24.63
C THR A 213 -11.61 13.23 23.77
N ASP A 214 -10.58 12.52 24.29
CA ASP A 214 -9.98 11.37 23.58
C ASP A 214 -11.00 10.23 23.34
N ALA A 215 -11.85 9.93 24.34
CA ALA A 215 -12.88 8.91 24.19
C ALA A 215 -13.97 9.30 23.17
N ASN A 216 -14.34 10.58 23.09
CA ASN A 216 -15.26 11.08 22.05
C ASN A 216 -14.66 10.91 20.66
N LEU A 217 -13.40 11.33 20.45
CA LEU A 217 -12.74 11.15 19.16
C LEU A 217 -12.67 9.68 18.75
N LEU A 218 -12.32 8.78 19.68
CA LEU A 218 -12.28 7.34 19.40
C LEU A 218 -13.64 6.79 18.97
N ARG A 219 -14.76 7.27 19.53
CA ARG A 219 -16.10 6.86 19.09
C ARG A 219 -16.35 7.23 17.63
N TYR A 220 -16.02 8.45 17.23
CA TYR A 220 -16.17 8.91 15.83
C TYR A 220 -15.26 8.15 14.87
N LEU A 221 -13.98 7.96 15.23
CA LEU A 221 -13.04 7.18 14.42
C LEU A 221 -13.46 5.72 14.28
N ASN A 222 -13.93 5.10 15.37
CA ASN A 222 -14.45 3.73 15.35
C ASN A 222 -15.66 3.60 14.43
N ALA A 223 -16.62 4.53 14.51
CA ALA A 223 -17.78 4.54 13.64
C ALA A 223 -17.41 4.71 12.15
N ALA A 224 -16.47 5.63 11.85
CA ALA A 224 -15.97 5.82 10.49
C ALA A 224 -15.24 4.59 9.96
N LEU A 225 -14.41 3.95 10.79
CA LEU A 225 -13.70 2.72 10.44
C LEU A 225 -14.66 1.55 10.18
N VAL A 226 -15.64 1.34 11.06
CA VAL A 226 -16.69 0.32 10.87
C VAL A 226 -17.47 0.57 9.59
N ALA A 227 -17.83 1.83 9.30
CA ALA A 227 -18.54 2.19 8.08
C ALA A 227 -17.70 1.94 6.81
N ALA A 228 -16.39 2.14 6.86
CA ALA A 228 -15.48 1.82 5.75
C ALA A 228 -15.25 0.31 5.58
N LEU A 229 -15.21 -0.45 6.68
CA LEU A 229 -15.05 -1.91 6.63
C LEU A 229 -16.31 -2.63 6.12
N ALA A 230 -17.49 -2.18 6.56
CA ALA A 230 -18.76 -2.65 6.03
C ALA A 230 -18.84 -2.42 4.52
N ASP A 231 -18.34 -1.26 4.09
CA ASP A 231 -18.25 -0.90 2.68
C ASP A 231 -17.31 -1.82 1.88
N ALA A 232 -16.09 -2.04 2.40
CA ALA A 232 -15.12 -2.93 1.79
C ALA A 232 -15.62 -4.37 1.67
N THR A 233 -16.43 -4.81 2.64
CA THR A 233 -17.08 -6.12 2.66
C THR A 233 -18.14 -6.24 1.55
N ASP A 234 -19.00 -5.22 1.39
CA ASP A 234 -20.02 -5.19 0.32
C ASP A 234 -19.39 -5.21 -1.08
N VAL A 235 -18.31 -4.44 -1.25
CA VAL A 235 -17.54 -4.41 -2.50
C VAL A 235 -16.86 -5.76 -2.77
N GLY A 236 -16.50 -6.51 -1.73
CA GLY A 236 -15.93 -7.86 -1.81
C GLY A 236 -14.40 -7.89 -1.75
N VAL A 237 -13.76 -6.85 -1.21
CA VAL A 237 -12.30 -6.79 -1.00
C VAL A 237 -11.90 -7.02 0.46
N GLU A 238 -12.88 -7.06 1.36
CA GLU A 238 -12.71 -7.40 2.77
C GLU A 238 -13.54 -8.63 3.13
N SER A 239 -12.97 -9.52 3.94
CA SER A 239 -13.61 -10.76 4.38
C SER A 239 -13.04 -11.25 5.70
N SER A 240 -13.86 -11.95 6.50
CA SER A 240 -13.40 -12.70 7.67
C SER A 240 -12.57 -13.94 7.28
N GLU A 241 -12.63 -14.37 6.02
CA GLU A 241 -11.91 -15.53 5.50
C GLU A 241 -10.77 -15.10 4.58
N GLY A 242 -9.60 -15.71 4.79
CA GLY A 242 -8.43 -15.47 3.95
C GLY A 242 -7.80 -14.08 4.13
N TYR A 243 -6.88 -13.77 3.22
CA TYR A 243 -6.16 -12.50 3.20
C TYR A 243 -7.00 -11.43 2.48
N SER A 244 -7.09 -10.23 3.05
CA SER A 244 -7.98 -9.15 2.59
C SER A 244 -7.24 -7.82 2.43
N THR A 245 -7.92 -6.80 1.90
CA THR A 245 -7.33 -5.47 1.68
C THR A 245 -6.74 -4.88 2.95
N THR A 246 -7.41 -5.05 4.10
CA THR A 246 -6.94 -4.51 5.38
C THR A 246 -5.68 -5.20 5.90
N ASP A 247 -5.40 -6.45 5.54
CA ASP A 247 -4.15 -7.13 5.91
C ASP A 247 -2.96 -6.62 5.08
N SER A 248 -3.22 -6.02 3.92
CA SER A 248 -2.21 -5.37 3.06
C SER A 248 -1.97 -3.93 3.50
N ASP A 249 -3.04 -3.19 3.75
CA ASP A 249 -3.00 -1.77 4.15
C ASP A 249 -2.43 -1.63 5.56
N VAL A 250 -2.76 -2.57 6.46
CA VAL A 250 -2.38 -2.53 7.87
C VAL A 250 -1.55 -3.77 8.24
N PRO A 251 -0.25 -3.83 7.88
CA PRO A 251 0.61 -4.93 8.28
C PRO A 251 0.70 -5.07 9.79
N SER A 252 0.72 -3.96 10.52
CA SER A 252 0.63 -3.97 11.99
C SER A 252 -0.13 -2.79 12.57
N ILE A 253 -0.89 -3.05 13.64
CA ILE A 253 -1.55 -2.01 14.44
C ILE A 253 -0.54 -1.18 15.23
N ALA A 254 0.51 -1.78 15.80
CA ALA A 254 1.54 -1.01 16.49
C ALA A 254 2.48 -0.32 15.48
N LYS A 255 3.22 0.69 15.95
CA LYS A 255 4.17 1.40 15.08
C LYS A 255 5.25 0.42 14.60
N HIS A 256 5.50 0.41 13.29
CA HIS A 256 6.45 -0.48 12.65
C HIS A 256 6.88 0.07 11.28
N SER A 257 8.08 -0.24 10.80
CA SER A 257 8.57 0.20 9.48
C SER A 257 7.75 -0.36 8.32
N GLN A 258 7.26 -1.60 8.44
CA GLN A 258 6.34 -2.21 7.45
C GLN A 258 5.05 -1.40 7.18
N ASN A 259 4.69 -0.49 8.10
CA ASN A 259 3.54 0.38 7.95
C ASN A 259 3.85 1.65 7.14
N GLU A 260 5.12 1.92 6.85
CA GLU A 260 5.53 3.10 6.08
C GLU A 260 4.99 3.00 4.65
N TYR A 261 4.63 4.16 4.09
CA TYR A 261 4.08 4.29 2.73
C TYR A 261 2.77 3.53 2.47
N ARG A 262 2.11 3.01 3.51
CA ARG A 262 0.79 2.38 3.37
C ARG A 262 -0.31 3.44 3.29
N SER A 263 -1.23 3.24 2.35
CA SER A 263 -2.44 4.05 2.18
C SER A 263 -3.66 3.33 2.78
N GLY A 264 -4.87 3.75 2.41
CA GLY A 264 -6.11 3.11 2.79
C GLY A 264 -6.40 3.13 4.28
N PHE A 265 -6.59 1.95 4.88
CA PHE A 265 -7.01 1.83 6.27
C PHE A 265 -5.93 2.22 7.30
N GLN A 266 -4.66 2.33 6.90
CA GLN A 266 -3.55 2.54 7.84
C GLN A 266 -3.66 3.85 8.63
N ALA A 267 -4.05 4.95 7.99
CA ALA A 267 -4.04 6.26 8.62
C ALA A 267 -5.02 6.33 9.80
N ILE A 268 -6.28 5.95 9.58
CA ILE A 268 -7.30 5.93 10.63
C ILE A 268 -6.94 4.94 11.74
N VAL A 269 -6.42 3.75 11.40
CA VAL A 269 -6.00 2.75 12.39
C VAL A 269 -4.86 3.27 13.26
N ARG A 270 -3.87 3.94 12.66
CA ARG A 270 -2.74 4.51 13.39
C ARG A 270 -3.20 5.59 14.37
N VAL A 271 -4.14 6.44 13.95
CA VAL A 271 -4.74 7.46 14.83
C VAL A 271 -5.54 6.78 15.95
N VAL A 272 -6.42 5.82 15.65
CA VAL A 272 -7.20 5.07 16.66
C VAL A 272 -6.27 4.44 17.70
N ALA A 273 -5.24 3.71 17.27
CA ALA A 273 -4.34 3.02 18.18
C ALA A 273 -3.53 3.98 19.07
N GLU A 274 -3.12 5.15 18.55
CA GLU A 274 -2.41 6.17 19.33
C GLU A 274 -3.35 6.89 20.32
N ILE A 275 -4.55 7.31 19.88
CA ILE A 275 -5.51 7.97 20.78
C ILE A 275 -5.99 6.98 21.87
N TRP A 276 -6.20 5.71 21.54
CA TRP A 276 -6.52 4.68 22.54
C TRP A 276 -5.38 4.51 23.55
N SER A 277 -4.12 4.48 23.11
CA SER A 277 -2.96 4.39 24.00
C SER A 277 -2.85 5.60 24.93
N ARG A 278 -3.24 6.79 24.47
CA ARG A 278 -3.32 8.00 25.33
C ARG A 278 -4.47 7.91 26.32
N LEU A 279 -5.64 7.47 25.88
CA LEU A 279 -6.81 7.26 26.74
C LEU A 279 -6.49 6.25 27.85
N ALA A 280 -5.87 5.13 27.52
CA ALA A 280 -5.44 4.10 28.48
C ALA A 280 -4.60 4.66 29.64
N ARG A 281 -3.70 5.60 29.36
CA ARG A 281 -2.86 6.26 30.38
C ARG A 281 -3.63 7.26 31.24
N LYS A 282 -4.74 7.81 30.74
CA LYS A 282 -5.55 8.84 31.41
C LYS A 282 -6.72 8.23 32.19
N SER A 283 -7.36 7.19 31.65
CA SER A 283 -8.55 6.57 32.23
C SER A 283 -8.71 5.13 31.74
N SER A 284 -8.58 4.18 32.66
CA SER A 284 -8.68 2.74 32.35
C SER A 284 -10.09 2.31 31.98
N THR A 285 -11.12 2.80 32.68
CA THR A 285 -12.51 2.40 32.46
C THR A 285 -12.98 2.59 31.00
N PRO A 286 -12.89 3.78 30.37
CA PRO A 286 -13.29 3.96 28.99
C PRO A 286 -12.36 3.22 28.01
N ALA A 287 -11.06 3.09 28.32
CA ALA A 287 -10.13 2.35 27.47
C ALA A 287 -10.50 0.86 27.39
N ILE A 288 -10.82 0.23 28.53
CA ILE A 288 -11.27 -1.17 28.61
C ILE A 288 -12.61 -1.35 27.89
N ALA A 289 -13.53 -0.37 27.99
CA ALA A 289 -14.82 -0.44 27.30
C ALA A 289 -14.66 -0.57 25.77
N PHE A 290 -13.72 0.16 25.16
CA PHE A 290 -13.41 0.00 23.73
C PHE A 290 -12.86 -1.39 23.41
N VAL A 291 -12.01 -1.96 24.26
CA VAL A 291 -11.44 -3.31 24.04
C VAL A 291 -12.55 -4.37 24.05
N GLU A 292 -13.47 -4.28 25.01
CA GLU A 292 -14.64 -5.16 25.09
C GLU A 292 -15.55 -5.01 23.87
N GLU A 293 -15.77 -3.79 23.39
CA GLU A 293 -16.53 -3.55 22.15
C GLU A 293 -15.83 -4.20 20.94
N TRP A 294 -14.55 -3.88 20.74
CA TRP A 294 -13.78 -4.33 19.57
C TRP A 294 -13.60 -5.84 19.50
N ARG A 295 -13.48 -6.50 20.66
CA ARG A 295 -13.42 -7.96 20.78
C ARG A 295 -14.61 -8.65 20.09
N HIS A 296 -15.80 -8.08 20.18
CA HIS A 296 -17.04 -8.67 19.66
C HIS A 296 -17.39 -8.19 18.25
N SER A 297 -16.51 -7.40 17.61
CA SER A 297 -16.74 -6.92 16.24
C SER A 297 -16.69 -8.06 15.23
N ASP A 298 -17.50 -7.97 14.18
CA ASP A 298 -17.47 -8.89 13.03
C ASP A 298 -16.26 -8.66 12.11
N PHE A 299 -15.61 -7.50 12.20
CA PHE A 299 -14.47 -7.15 11.36
C PHE A 299 -13.13 -7.56 11.96
N ARG A 300 -12.31 -8.30 11.21
CA ARG A 300 -10.99 -8.77 11.65
C ARG A 300 -10.08 -7.62 12.06
N LEU A 301 -10.04 -6.52 11.30
CA LEU A 301 -9.21 -5.35 11.62
C LEU A 301 -9.57 -4.72 12.99
N ILE A 302 -10.86 -4.70 13.36
CA ILE A 302 -11.29 -4.21 14.67
C ILE A 302 -10.87 -5.18 15.77
N ARG A 303 -10.98 -6.50 15.56
CA ARG A 303 -10.44 -7.48 16.50
C ARG A 303 -8.92 -7.37 16.65
N ARG A 304 -8.18 -7.00 15.60
CA ARG A 304 -6.74 -6.70 15.66
C ARG A 304 -6.43 -5.48 16.52
N LEU A 305 -7.21 -4.41 16.43
CA LEU A 305 -7.12 -3.27 17.37
C LEU A 305 -7.32 -3.72 18.82
N ALA A 306 -8.29 -4.60 19.04
CA ALA A 306 -8.53 -5.20 20.34
C ALA A 306 -7.29 -5.98 20.83
N LEU A 307 -6.71 -6.86 20.01
CA LEU A 307 -5.51 -7.63 20.37
C LEU A 307 -4.30 -6.73 20.69
N PHE A 308 -4.10 -5.67 19.91
CA PHE A 308 -3.08 -4.65 20.19
C PHE A 308 -3.29 -4.00 21.55
N ALA A 309 -4.52 -3.56 21.84
CA ALA A 309 -4.88 -2.93 23.09
C ALA A 309 -4.72 -3.88 24.30
N ALA A 310 -5.03 -5.16 24.13
CA ALA A 310 -4.92 -6.17 25.18
C ALA A 310 -3.50 -6.45 25.67
N ALA A 311 -2.49 -6.02 24.90
CA ALA A 311 -1.09 -6.10 25.31
C ALA A 311 -0.74 -5.05 26.38
N ASP A 312 -1.51 -3.98 26.49
CA ASP A 312 -1.32 -2.96 27.53
C ASP A 312 -1.82 -3.47 28.90
N LYS A 313 -1.07 -3.16 29.95
CA LYS A 313 -1.35 -3.58 31.33
C LYS A 313 -2.61 -2.95 31.92
N VAL A 314 -3.14 -1.88 31.31
CA VAL A 314 -4.46 -1.33 31.66
C VAL A 314 -5.56 -2.37 31.47
N VAL A 315 -5.40 -3.27 30.50
CA VAL A 315 -6.36 -4.33 30.20
C VAL A 315 -6.11 -5.52 31.14
N PRO A 316 -7.13 -6.00 31.89
CA PRO A 316 -6.96 -7.15 32.78
C PRO A 316 -6.44 -8.39 32.06
N ALA A 317 -5.51 -9.13 32.66
CA ALA A 317 -4.91 -10.33 32.07
C ALA A 317 -5.96 -11.38 31.68
N ALA A 318 -7.02 -11.54 32.48
CA ALA A 318 -8.13 -12.43 32.17
C ALA A 318 -8.89 -12.03 30.90
N LEU A 319 -9.00 -10.72 30.61
CA LEU A 319 -9.60 -10.24 29.37
C LEU A 319 -8.66 -10.50 28.18
N ALA A 320 -7.36 -10.21 28.33
CA ALA A 320 -6.36 -10.53 27.31
C ALA A 320 -6.33 -12.03 26.94
N ALA A 321 -6.41 -12.92 27.94
CA ALA A 321 -6.53 -14.36 27.71
C ALA A 321 -7.80 -14.72 26.93
N LYS A 322 -8.97 -14.21 27.36
CA LYS A 322 -10.24 -14.42 26.66
C LYS A 322 -10.18 -13.98 25.20
N MET A 323 -9.44 -12.93 24.88
CA MET A 323 -9.30 -12.47 23.50
C MET A 323 -8.57 -13.50 22.63
N LEU A 324 -7.50 -14.13 23.12
CA LEU A 324 -6.81 -15.20 22.40
C LEU A 324 -7.65 -16.49 22.34
N ILE A 325 -8.39 -16.79 23.41
CA ILE A 325 -9.18 -18.02 23.55
C ILE A 325 -10.48 -17.99 22.75
N ASP A 326 -11.09 -16.82 22.55
CA ASP A 326 -12.39 -16.71 21.86
C ASP A 326 -12.25 -16.20 20.42
N LEU A 327 -11.04 -15.76 20.01
CA LEU A 327 -10.79 -15.36 18.62
C LEU A 327 -11.19 -16.51 17.67
N PRO A 328 -11.73 -16.24 16.48
CA PRO A 328 -11.86 -17.28 15.47
C PRO A 328 -10.49 -17.94 15.21
N ILE A 329 -10.45 -19.27 15.10
CA ILE A 329 -9.17 -20.01 14.96
C ILE A 329 -8.36 -19.51 13.76
N GLY A 330 -9.04 -19.14 12.68
CA GLY A 330 -8.40 -18.54 11.52
C GLY A 330 -7.70 -17.21 11.84
N ASP A 331 -8.42 -16.31 12.50
CA ASP A 331 -7.92 -14.99 12.89
C ASP A 331 -6.71 -15.06 13.81
N LEU A 332 -6.60 -16.12 14.63
CA LEU A 332 -5.42 -16.37 15.47
C LEU A 332 -4.13 -16.44 14.63
N PHE A 333 -4.22 -16.94 13.41
CA PHE A 333 -3.09 -17.04 12.49
C PHE A 333 -3.05 -15.92 11.44
N LEU A 334 -4.18 -15.28 11.09
CA LEU A 334 -4.18 -14.11 10.18
C LEU A 334 -3.73 -12.84 10.89
N SER A 335 -4.12 -12.65 12.15
CA SER A 335 -3.73 -11.52 13.02
C SER A 335 -2.38 -11.77 13.70
N SER A 336 -1.47 -12.47 13.01
CA SER A 336 -0.30 -13.09 13.63
C SER A 336 0.66 -12.09 14.27
N VAL A 337 0.79 -10.87 13.75
CA VAL A 337 1.63 -9.82 14.37
C VAL A 337 1.11 -9.45 15.75
N GLU A 338 -0.17 -9.11 15.86
CA GLU A 338 -0.78 -8.70 17.14
C GLU A 338 -0.85 -9.87 18.14
N VAL A 339 -1.14 -11.08 17.67
CA VAL A 339 -1.14 -12.29 18.52
C VAL A 339 0.27 -12.60 19.05
N GLN A 340 1.29 -12.58 18.17
CA GLN A 340 2.67 -12.89 18.56
C GLN A 340 3.31 -11.81 19.45
N ARG A 341 2.74 -10.61 19.49
CA ARG A 341 3.11 -9.58 20.49
C ARG A 341 2.35 -9.75 21.79
N LEU A 342 1.05 -10.02 21.72
CA LEU A 342 0.21 -10.18 22.92
C LEU A 342 0.68 -11.33 23.81
N ILE A 343 1.05 -12.46 23.20
CA ILE A 343 1.46 -13.67 23.94
C ILE A 343 2.66 -13.39 24.85
N PRO A 344 3.85 -12.98 24.37
CA PRO A 344 4.99 -12.71 25.24
C PRO A 344 4.74 -11.64 26.30
N GLU A 345 3.98 -10.59 25.96
CA GLU A 345 3.71 -9.47 26.88
C GLU A 345 2.83 -9.86 28.08
N ARG A 346 1.90 -10.81 27.88
CA ARG A 346 0.91 -11.16 28.91
C ARG A 346 1.06 -12.57 29.48
N TRP A 347 1.90 -13.43 28.88
CA TRP A 347 1.96 -14.87 29.20
C TRP A 347 2.09 -15.18 30.68
N ILE A 348 3.00 -14.47 31.38
CA ILE A 348 3.31 -14.70 32.80
C ILE A 348 2.17 -14.31 33.75
N GLU A 349 1.24 -13.46 33.28
CA GLU A 349 0.07 -13.03 34.05
C GLU A 349 -1.12 -13.99 33.87
N LEU A 350 -1.02 -14.92 32.92
CA LEU A 350 -2.07 -15.90 32.64
C LEU A 350 -1.94 -17.11 33.57
N ASP A 351 -3.09 -17.63 34.02
CA ASP A 351 -3.10 -18.89 34.77
C ASP A 351 -2.82 -20.10 33.87
N GLU A 352 -2.49 -21.24 34.48
CA GLU A 352 -2.12 -22.46 33.75
C GLU A 352 -3.25 -22.97 32.84
N THR A 353 -4.51 -22.78 33.24
CA THR A 353 -5.67 -23.19 32.43
C THR A 353 -5.80 -22.33 31.17
N GLN A 354 -5.57 -21.02 31.29
CA GLN A 354 -5.57 -20.09 30.17
C GLN A 354 -4.39 -20.36 29.22
N GLN A 355 -3.20 -20.59 29.77
CA GLN A 355 -2.01 -20.95 28.99
C GLN A 355 -2.23 -22.23 28.19
N ASP A 356 -2.78 -23.27 28.82
CA ASP A 356 -3.09 -24.55 28.17
C ASP A 356 -4.14 -24.40 27.06
N ALA A 357 -5.18 -23.59 27.28
CA ALA A 357 -6.20 -23.33 26.26
C ALA A 357 -5.61 -22.62 25.03
N ILE A 358 -4.73 -21.63 25.23
CA ILE A 358 -4.06 -20.92 24.12
C ILE A 358 -3.11 -21.87 23.38
N LEU A 359 -2.29 -22.64 24.11
CA LEU A 359 -1.38 -23.62 23.52
C LEU A 359 -2.12 -24.69 22.71
N ALA A 360 -3.26 -25.17 23.21
CA ALA A 360 -4.08 -26.15 22.50
C ALA A 360 -4.52 -25.62 21.13
N ARG A 361 -4.97 -24.36 21.07
CA ARG A 361 -5.36 -23.68 19.83
C ARG A 361 -4.18 -23.44 18.88
N LEU A 362 -3.03 -23.00 19.39
CA LEU A 362 -1.82 -22.86 18.57
C LEU A 362 -1.36 -24.20 17.99
N CYS A 363 -1.48 -25.29 18.77
CA CYS A 363 -1.18 -26.64 18.30
C CYS A 363 -2.18 -27.15 17.26
N GLU A 364 -3.44 -26.71 17.31
CA GLU A 364 -4.47 -27.07 16.33
C GLU A 364 -4.16 -26.49 14.94
N GLY A 365 -3.52 -25.33 14.85
CA GLY A 365 -3.20 -24.70 13.56
C GLY A 365 -4.42 -24.06 12.88
N PRO A 366 -4.24 -23.43 11.71
CA PRO A 366 -5.35 -22.83 10.98
C PRO A 366 -6.26 -23.90 10.34
N PRO A 367 -7.51 -23.54 9.96
CA PRO A 367 -8.43 -24.44 9.28
C PRO A 367 -7.86 -24.99 7.98
N ARG A 368 -7.98 -26.30 7.76
CA ARG A 368 -7.54 -26.96 6.51
C ARG A 368 -8.25 -26.44 5.26
N GLY A 369 -9.52 -26.05 5.40
CA GLY A 369 -10.33 -25.54 4.28
C GLY A 369 -9.88 -24.21 3.70
N TRP A 370 -8.88 -23.54 4.29
CA TRP A 370 -8.30 -22.31 3.76
C TRP A 370 -7.37 -22.50 2.58
N TYR A 371 -6.86 -23.72 2.41
CA TYR A 371 -5.88 -24.04 1.38
C TYR A 371 -6.60 -24.60 0.16
N ARG A 372 -6.33 -24.02 -1.02
CA ARG A 372 -6.92 -24.47 -2.28
C ARG A 372 -6.51 -25.91 -2.56
N GLU A 373 -7.40 -26.69 -3.18
CA GLU A 373 -7.07 -28.03 -3.64
C GLU A 373 -5.83 -28.00 -4.55
N GLY A 374 -4.87 -28.89 -4.29
CA GLY A 374 -3.57 -28.94 -4.98
C GLY A 374 -2.45 -28.10 -4.34
N THR A 375 -2.75 -27.30 -3.31
CA THR A 375 -1.70 -26.66 -2.48
C THR A 375 -1.25 -27.59 -1.34
N ASP A 376 0.02 -27.49 -0.95
CA ASP A 376 0.57 -28.23 0.19
C ASP A 376 0.11 -27.61 1.52
N GLY A 377 -1.17 -27.84 1.85
CA GLY A 377 -1.83 -27.28 3.03
C GLY A 377 -1.20 -27.74 4.34
N ASP A 378 -0.72 -28.98 4.42
CA ASP A 378 -0.07 -29.49 5.63
C ASP A 378 1.26 -28.77 5.89
N ARG A 379 2.06 -28.48 4.84
CA ARG A 379 3.25 -27.65 4.99
C ARG A 379 2.92 -26.22 5.42
N ALA A 380 1.86 -25.61 4.88
CA ALA A 380 1.47 -24.26 5.26
C ALA A 380 0.96 -24.17 6.71
N ILE A 381 0.21 -25.17 7.16
CA ILE A 381 -0.22 -25.31 8.57
C ILE A 381 0.99 -25.46 9.48
N ASP A 382 1.92 -26.33 9.14
CA ASP A 382 3.12 -26.55 9.94
C ASP A 382 3.98 -25.29 10.02
N HIS A 383 4.09 -24.52 8.94
CA HIS A 383 4.83 -23.26 8.94
C HIS A 383 4.23 -22.26 9.93
N LEU A 384 2.90 -22.14 9.98
CA LEU A 384 2.23 -21.21 10.89
C LEU A 384 2.33 -21.64 12.35
N ARG A 385 2.24 -22.95 12.62
CA ARG A 385 2.50 -23.51 13.96
C ARG A 385 3.96 -23.31 14.37
N TYR A 386 4.88 -23.55 13.44
CA TYR A 386 6.31 -23.38 13.65
C TYR A 386 6.66 -21.94 14.01
N ASP A 387 6.16 -20.96 13.26
CA ASP A 387 6.38 -19.54 13.51
C ASP A 387 5.89 -19.16 14.92
N ALA A 388 4.66 -19.53 15.28
CA ALA A 388 4.07 -19.18 16.57
C ALA A 388 4.83 -19.83 17.74
N LEU A 389 5.06 -21.15 17.68
CA LEU A 389 5.70 -21.89 18.78
C LEU A 389 7.19 -21.56 18.91
N SER A 390 7.90 -21.37 17.79
CA SER A 390 9.31 -20.96 17.83
C SER A 390 9.47 -19.56 18.42
N ASN A 391 8.55 -18.64 18.12
CA ASN A 391 8.56 -17.31 18.74
C ASN A 391 8.32 -17.38 20.25
N MET A 392 7.41 -18.25 20.71
CA MET A 392 7.22 -18.46 22.16
C MET A 392 8.49 -18.99 22.83
N VAL A 393 9.16 -19.98 22.22
CA VAL A 393 10.42 -20.54 22.75
C VAL A 393 11.53 -19.50 22.77
N ARG A 394 11.62 -18.63 21.75
CA ARG A 394 12.57 -17.53 21.72
C ARG A 394 12.42 -16.58 22.91
N HIS A 395 11.19 -16.36 23.37
CA HIS A 395 10.89 -15.52 24.53
C HIS A 395 10.96 -16.31 25.86
N ASP A 396 11.60 -17.48 25.87
CA ASP A 396 11.74 -18.37 27.02
C ASP A 396 10.40 -18.78 27.66
N LEU A 397 9.32 -18.79 26.88
CA LEU A 397 7.99 -19.15 27.37
C LEU A 397 7.86 -20.68 27.48
N ARG A 398 7.23 -21.13 28.57
CA ARG A 398 6.95 -22.55 28.79
C ARG A 398 5.77 -22.99 27.91
N ILE A 399 6.04 -23.76 26.85
CA ILE A 399 5.02 -24.23 25.90
C ILE A 399 4.48 -25.65 26.18
N GLY A 400 4.94 -26.29 27.26
CA GLY A 400 4.49 -27.64 27.66
C GLY A 400 4.92 -28.78 26.71
N ASP A 401 4.64 -30.02 27.12
CA ASP A 401 5.15 -31.21 26.43
C ASP A 401 4.52 -31.44 25.05
N LYS A 402 3.21 -31.17 24.92
CA LYS A 402 2.48 -31.38 23.66
C LYS A 402 2.99 -30.45 22.57
N ALA A 403 3.06 -29.14 22.83
CA ALA A 403 3.55 -28.17 21.86
C ALA A 403 5.04 -28.38 21.56
N SER A 404 5.85 -28.68 22.59
CA SER A 404 7.27 -29.03 22.40
C SER A 404 7.47 -30.26 21.51
N ARG A 405 6.57 -31.25 21.57
CA ARG A 405 6.61 -32.43 20.69
C ARG A 405 6.25 -32.05 19.25
N ILE A 406 5.21 -31.25 19.06
CA ILE A 406 4.79 -30.77 17.73
C ILE A 406 5.91 -29.96 17.08
N LEU A 407 6.47 -28.98 17.80
CA LEU A 407 7.57 -28.15 17.29
C LEU A 407 8.77 -29.00 16.87
N ARG A 408 9.18 -29.98 17.69
CA ARG A 408 10.27 -30.92 17.35
C ARG A 408 9.95 -31.77 16.12
N GLN A 409 8.71 -32.25 15.99
CA GLN A 409 8.30 -33.01 14.80
C GLN A 409 8.36 -32.16 13.52
N ILE A 410 7.97 -30.89 13.60
CA ILE A 410 8.06 -29.96 12.48
C ILE A 410 9.52 -29.69 12.12
N GLN A 411 10.39 -29.45 13.11
CA GLN A 411 11.83 -29.26 12.91
C GLN A 411 12.51 -30.46 12.26
N ILE A 412 12.12 -31.69 12.61
CA ILE A 412 12.64 -32.91 11.97
C ILE A 412 12.16 -33.02 10.52
N ARG A 413 10.91 -32.63 10.23
CA ARG A 413 10.32 -32.70 8.89
C ARG A 413 10.89 -31.63 7.94
N TYR A 414 11.16 -30.44 8.48
CA TYR A 414 11.67 -29.30 7.73
C TYR A 414 12.92 -28.71 8.42
N PRO A 415 14.06 -29.43 8.38
CA PRO A 415 15.29 -29.01 9.07
C PRO A 415 15.86 -27.69 8.54
N GLN A 416 15.49 -27.29 7.32
CA GLN A 416 15.90 -26.04 6.69
C GLN A 416 15.12 -24.82 7.20
N TRP A 417 14.01 -25.00 7.93
CA TRP A 417 13.25 -23.87 8.47
C TRP A 417 13.97 -23.26 9.66
N MET A 418 14.23 -21.97 9.56
CA MET A 418 14.83 -21.16 10.62
C MET A 418 13.78 -20.22 11.20
N PRO A 419 13.81 -19.95 12.52
CA PRO A 419 12.92 -18.96 13.11
C PRO A 419 13.20 -17.58 12.51
N LYS A 420 12.15 -16.90 12.02
CA LYS A 420 12.22 -15.53 11.49
C LYS A 420 12.84 -14.55 12.49
N PRO A 421 13.64 -13.55 12.10
CA PRO A 421 14.14 -12.53 13.02
C PRO A 421 13.03 -11.93 13.93
N PRO A 422 13.35 -11.48 15.15
CA PRO A 422 12.34 -10.97 16.10
C PRO A 422 11.43 -9.87 15.52
N GLU A 423 11.99 -8.98 14.71
CA GLU A 423 11.25 -7.89 14.04
C GLU A 423 10.27 -8.38 12.97
N GLN A 424 10.52 -9.56 12.39
CA GLN A 424 9.68 -10.19 11.38
C GLN A 424 8.62 -11.13 11.99
N ALA A 425 8.59 -11.24 13.33
CA ALA A 425 7.64 -12.10 14.03
C ALA A 425 6.19 -11.73 13.68
N GLY A 426 5.43 -12.74 13.26
CA GLY A 426 4.02 -12.60 12.88
C GLY A 426 3.76 -11.95 11.53
N PHE A 427 4.77 -11.43 10.82
CA PHE A 427 4.56 -10.89 9.46
C PHE A 427 4.45 -12.03 8.44
N ARG A 428 3.42 -11.94 7.59
CA ARG A 428 3.17 -12.89 6.47
C ARG A 428 3.89 -12.48 5.21
N VAL A 429 3.77 -11.20 4.88
CA VAL A 429 4.54 -10.54 3.83
C VAL A 429 5.47 -9.59 4.56
N TRP A 430 6.76 -9.76 4.32
CA TRP A 430 7.77 -8.81 4.74
C TRP A 430 8.22 -8.07 3.51
N HIS A 431 7.93 -6.78 3.44
CA HIS A 431 8.56 -5.94 2.45
C HIS A 431 9.88 -5.52 3.03
N GLU A 432 10.95 -6.09 2.52
CA GLU A 432 12.26 -5.49 2.71
C GLU A 432 12.14 -4.06 2.17
N SER A 433 12.12 -3.06 3.06
CA SER A 433 12.45 -1.72 2.64
C SER A 433 13.88 -1.83 2.15
N GLY A 434 14.02 -1.99 0.83
CA GLY A 434 15.28 -2.29 0.17
C GLY A 434 16.32 -1.33 0.68
N PHE A 435 17.34 -1.87 1.34
CA PHE A 435 18.65 -1.32 1.66
C PHE A 435 19.35 -2.05 2.82
N ARG A 436 18.64 -2.85 3.63
CA ARG A 436 19.24 -3.44 4.86
C ARG A 436 19.39 -4.96 4.85
N ASP A 437 18.44 -5.71 4.30
CA ASP A 437 18.46 -7.19 4.36
C ASP A 437 19.10 -7.86 3.12
N ARG A 438 19.45 -7.09 2.07
CA ARG A 438 20.26 -7.58 0.94
C ARG A 438 21.74 -7.30 1.11
N ALA A 439 22.17 -6.63 2.18
CA ALA A 439 23.58 -6.40 2.43
C ALA A 439 24.27 -7.72 2.84
N ALA A 440 25.10 -8.26 1.97
CA ALA A 440 26.05 -9.31 2.35
C ALA A 440 27.23 -8.68 3.10
N GLU A 441 27.86 -9.44 4.02
CA GLU A 441 29.09 -8.97 4.70
C GLU A 441 30.15 -8.56 3.66
N PRO A 442 30.77 -7.37 3.79
CA PRO A 442 31.68 -6.82 2.78
C PRO A 442 33.10 -7.42 2.88
N ASP A 443 33.24 -8.68 3.32
CA ASP A 443 34.54 -9.31 3.62
C ASP A 443 35.49 -9.25 2.41
N ASP A 444 34.97 -9.47 1.20
CA ASP A 444 35.74 -9.40 -0.05
C ASP A 444 36.14 -7.98 -0.47
N LEU A 445 35.42 -6.96 0.02
CA LEU A 445 35.73 -5.54 -0.24
C LEU A 445 36.59 -4.92 0.87
N THR A 446 36.70 -5.58 2.02
CA THR A 446 37.34 -5.02 3.21
C THR A 446 38.84 -4.76 2.98
N ASN A 447 39.53 -5.59 2.18
CA ASN A 447 40.96 -5.49 1.90
C ASN A 447 41.31 -4.86 0.53
N VAL A 448 40.31 -4.37 -0.22
CA VAL A 448 40.52 -3.74 -1.54
C VAL A 448 40.89 -2.28 -1.36
N THR A 449 41.85 -1.77 -2.13
CA THR A 449 42.22 -0.35 -2.08
C THR A 449 41.09 0.54 -2.62
N ASP A 450 40.95 1.76 -2.12
CA ASP A 450 39.86 2.67 -2.50
C ASP A 450 39.83 2.93 -4.01
N GLU A 451 40.98 2.87 -4.70
CA GLU A 451 41.08 3.04 -6.16
C GLU A 451 40.43 1.91 -6.96
N ASN A 452 40.49 0.68 -6.46
CA ASN A 452 39.97 -0.51 -7.14
C ASN A 452 38.60 -0.95 -6.62
N LEU A 453 38.08 -0.25 -5.60
CA LEU A 453 36.91 -0.65 -4.83
C LEU A 453 35.64 -0.80 -5.69
N VAL A 454 35.38 0.19 -6.57
CA VAL A 454 34.23 0.16 -7.49
C VAL A 454 34.38 -0.93 -8.56
N ALA A 455 35.57 -1.08 -9.12
CA ALA A 455 35.83 -2.08 -10.17
C ALA A 455 35.67 -3.50 -9.62
N GLU A 456 36.14 -3.75 -8.40
CA GLU A 456 35.99 -5.05 -7.74
C GLU A 456 34.54 -5.32 -7.32
N ALA A 457 33.82 -4.30 -6.86
CA ALA A 457 32.39 -4.42 -6.58
C ALA A 457 31.58 -4.74 -7.84
N GLN A 458 31.87 -4.11 -8.98
CA GLN A 458 31.25 -4.44 -10.27
C GLN A 458 31.57 -5.88 -10.69
N ARG A 459 32.81 -6.34 -10.48
CA ARG A 459 33.23 -7.72 -10.76
C ARG A 459 32.48 -8.72 -9.88
N ILE A 460 32.26 -8.40 -8.61
CA ILE A 460 31.49 -9.24 -7.68
C ILE A 460 30.03 -9.33 -8.14
N VAL A 461 29.39 -8.19 -8.46
CA VAL A 461 28.00 -8.16 -8.95
C VAL A 461 27.84 -8.97 -10.24
N ALA A 462 28.78 -8.86 -11.18
CA ALA A 462 28.76 -9.62 -12.43
C ALA A 462 28.88 -11.14 -12.25
N ASN A 463 29.40 -11.61 -11.11
CA ASN A 463 29.59 -13.04 -10.81
C ASN A 463 28.66 -13.56 -9.70
N ALA A 464 27.80 -12.71 -9.13
CA ALA A 464 26.92 -13.07 -8.02
C ALA A 464 25.67 -13.82 -8.51
N SER A 465 25.19 -14.76 -7.70
CA SER A 465 23.87 -15.38 -7.89
C SER A 465 22.77 -14.42 -7.44
N PHE A 466 21.57 -14.49 -8.03
CA PHE A 466 20.41 -13.68 -7.62
C PHE A 466 20.06 -13.81 -6.11
N MET A 467 20.48 -14.90 -5.46
CA MET A 467 20.27 -15.15 -4.03
C MET A 467 21.37 -14.58 -3.12
N GLU A 468 22.46 -14.05 -3.68
CA GLU A 468 23.55 -13.44 -2.91
C GLU A 468 23.29 -11.95 -2.72
N GLY A 469 23.33 -11.49 -1.47
CA GLY A 469 23.20 -10.08 -1.14
C GLY A 469 24.28 -9.20 -1.78
N SER A 470 23.97 -7.92 -2.01
CA SER A 470 24.94 -6.93 -2.49
C SER A 470 26.01 -6.69 -1.43
N LYS A 471 27.25 -7.10 -1.72
CA LYS A 471 28.42 -6.80 -0.87
C LYS A 471 28.76 -5.32 -0.85
N TRP A 472 28.40 -4.58 -1.91
CA TRP A 472 28.53 -3.13 -1.96
C TRP A 472 27.57 -2.46 -0.97
N GLU A 473 26.34 -2.92 -0.89
CA GLU A 473 25.33 -2.45 0.07
C GLU A 473 25.80 -2.68 1.52
N GLY A 474 26.40 -3.85 1.80
CA GLY A 474 27.03 -4.12 3.11
C GLY A 474 28.20 -3.19 3.43
N LEU A 475 28.99 -2.78 2.43
CA LEU A 475 30.04 -1.78 2.63
C LEU A 475 29.45 -0.41 2.93
N VAL A 476 28.43 0.02 2.17
CA VAL A 476 27.76 1.31 2.37
C VAL A 476 27.15 1.43 3.76
N LEU A 477 26.53 0.36 4.27
CA LEU A 477 25.95 0.36 5.62
C LEU A 477 27.02 0.37 6.74
N LYS A 478 28.19 -0.23 6.50
CA LYS A 478 29.26 -0.40 7.49
C LYS A 478 30.23 0.78 7.52
N ASP A 479 30.55 1.34 6.35
CA ASP A 479 31.52 2.42 6.14
C ASP A 479 31.13 3.25 4.90
N PRO A 480 30.11 4.12 5.02
CA PRO A 480 29.63 4.94 3.91
C PRO A 480 30.70 5.93 3.41
N ASP A 481 31.60 6.38 4.29
CA ASP A 481 32.72 7.26 3.95
C ASP A 481 33.71 6.57 2.99
N ARG A 482 34.01 5.29 3.20
CA ARG A 482 34.84 4.50 2.29
C ARG A 482 34.16 4.24 0.96
N ALA A 483 32.87 3.92 0.97
CA ALA A 483 32.09 3.77 -0.26
C ALA A 483 32.16 5.06 -1.10
N LEU A 484 32.02 6.23 -0.46
CA LEU A 484 32.16 7.53 -1.14
C LEU A 484 33.57 7.77 -1.69
N ARG A 485 34.64 7.38 -0.99
CA ARG A 485 36.01 7.51 -1.51
C ARG A 485 36.21 6.67 -2.78
N GLY A 486 35.67 5.45 -2.82
CA GLY A 486 35.68 4.60 -4.02
C GLY A 486 34.92 5.23 -5.19
N LEU A 487 33.72 5.75 -4.94
CA LEU A 487 32.93 6.46 -5.96
C LEU A 487 33.63 7.73 -6.46
N SER A 488 34.21 8.52 -5.56
CA SER A 488 34.98 9.72 -5.88
C SER A 488 36.17 9.39 -6.80
N PHE A 489 36.82 8.23 -6.60
CA PHE A 489 37.91 7.80 -7.46
C PHE A 489 37.43 7.37 -8.84
N ALA A 490 36.33 6.61 -8.93
CA ALA A 490 35.73 6.21 -10.21
C ALA A 490 35.31 7.43 -11.04
N MET A 491 34.73 8.44 -10.38
CA MET A 491 34.32 9.70 -11.03
C MET A 491 35.47 10.47 -11.65
N LYS A 492 36.63 10.53 -10.98
CA LYS A 492 37.83 11.20 -11.53
C LYS A 492 38.29 10.60 -12.86
N HIS A 493 37.87 9.37 -13.16
CA HIS A 493 38.15 8.66 -14.41
C HIS A 493 36.94 8.65 -15.37
N GLY A 494 35.93 9.49 -15.12
CA GLY A 494 34.72 9.60 -15.94
C GLY A 494 33.71 8.47 -15.77
N ASN A 495 33.89 7.59 -14.76
CA ASN A 495 32.98 6.48 -14.50
C ASN A 495 31.98 6.84 -13.39
N TRP A 496 30.69 6.84 -13.73
CA TRP A 496 29.59 7.07 -12.81
C TRP A 496 28.76 5.80 -12.67
N PRO A 497 29.08 4.94 -11.69
CA PRO A 497 28.32 3.71 -11.47
C PRO A 497 26.97 4.05 -10.83
N GLN A 498 25.94 4.25 -11.67
CA GLN A 498 24.58 4.65 -11.28
C GLN A 498 24.05 3.84 -10.09
N GLU A 499 24.09 2.51 -10.19
CA GLU A 499 23.54 1.61 -9.17
C GLU A 499 24.22 1.78 -7.81
N PHE A 500 25.52 2.07 -7.79
CA PHE A 500 26.29 2.24 -6.55
C PHE A 500 26.08 3.62 -5.92
N TRP A 501 25.85 4.64 -6.75
CA TRP A 501 25.42 5.97 -6.32
C TRP A 501 24.03 5.94 -5.70
N GLN A 502 23.07 5.30 -6.37
CA GLN A 502 21.75 5.06 -5.79
C GLN A 502 21.87 4.34 -4.45
N GLN A 503 22.74 3.31 -4.37
CA GLN A 503 22.95 2.56 -3.13
C GLN A 503 23.51 3.40 -1.98
N LEU A 504 24.47 4.28 -2.25
CA LEU A 504 24.97 5.20 -1.23
C LEU A 504 23.89 6.18 -0.76
N LEU A 505 23.19 6.83 -1.70
CA LEU A 505 22.24 7.92 -1.41
C LEU A 505 20.98 7.43 -0.69
N TRP A 506 20.51 6.22 -1.02
CA TRP A 506 19.34 5.62 -0.36
C TRP A 506 19.64 4.95 0.98
N SER A 507 20.91 4.66 1.29
CA SER A 507 21.29 3.95 2.51
C SER A 507 20.90 4.69 3.79
N ARG A 508 20.80 6.02 3.73
CA ARG A 508 20.48 6.92 4.86
C ARG A 508 21.30 6.60 6.12
N THR A 509 22.51 6.11 5.93
CA THR A 509 23.42 5.74 7.02
C THR A 509 24.19 7.00 7.42
N PRO A 510 24.26 7.34 8.72
CA PRO A 510 25.02 8.52 9.14
C PRO A 510 26.49 8.34 8.77
N TYR A 511 27.09 9.38 8.17
CA TYR A 511 28.50 9.39 7.85
C TYR A 511 29.35 9.49 9.13
N LEU A 512 30.50 8.81 9.13
CA LEU A 512 31.43 8.82 10.26
C LEU A 512 32.25 10.12 10.29
N ASP A 513 32.57 10.69 9.12
CA ASP A 513 33.27 11.97 8.99
C ASP A 513 32.29 13.12 8.72
N GLN A 514 32.48 14.23 9.45
CA GLN A 514 31.67 15.45 9.31
C GLN A 514 31.89 16.14 7.95
N GLY A 515 33.03 15.88 7.30
CA GLY A 515 33.33 16.39 5.96
C GLY A 515 32.63 15.66 4.81
N THR A 516 31.99 14.52 5.09
CA THR A 516 31.45 13.63 4.06
C THR A 516 30.17 14.17 3.42
N GLU A 517 29.25 14.76 4.19
CA GLU A 517 28.01 15.36 3.64
C GLU A 517 28.31 16.52 2.67
N PRO A 518 29.16 17.51 3.01
CA PRO A 518 29.54 18.56 2.05
C PRO A 518 30.22 17.99 0.79
N HIS A 519 31.02 16.94 0.95
CA HIS A 519 31.72 16.30 -0.18
C HIS A 519 30.75 15.57 -1.12
N VAL A 520 29.74 14.87 -0.60
CA VAL A 520 28.65 14.29 -1.41
C VAL A 520 27.93 15.38 -2.18
N ALA A 521 27.55 16.48 -1.52
CA ALA A 521 26.83 17.58 -2.15
C ALA A 521 27.63 18.21 -3.31
N MET A 522 28.94 18.41 -3.11
CA MET A 522 29.83 18.91 -4.16
C MET A 522 29.93 17.95 -5.35
N LEU A 523 30.07 16.64 -5.10
CA LEU A 523 30.13 15.65 -6.18
C LEU A 523 28.82 15.57 -6.98
N LEU A 524 27.67 15.64 -6.30
CA LEU A 524 26.37 15.65 -6.98
C LEU A 524 26.17 16.93 -7.80
N ALA A 525 26.65 18.08 -7.33
CA ALA A 525 26.59 19.33 -8.07
C ALA A 525 27.51 19.31 -9.32
N ASP A 526 28.65 18.62 -9.25
CA ASP A 526 29.58 18.42 -10.36
C ASP A 526 29.17 17.27 -11.30
N CYS A 527 28.08 16.56 -11.00
CA CYS A 527 27.61 15.43 -11.80
C CYS A 527 27.10 15.90 -13.17
N PRO A 528 27.52 15.27 -14.29
CA PRO A 528 26.93 15.52 -15.59
C PRO A 528 25.40 15.30 -15.57
N LEU A 529 24.66 16.21 -16.19
CA LEU A 529 23.20 16.24 -16.08
C LEU A 529 22.53 14.98 -16.66
N ASP A 530 23.08 14.45 -17.75
CA ASP A 530 22.66 13.20 -18.41
C ASP A 530 22.81 11.97 -17.50
N VAL A 531 23.85 11.96 -16.67
CA VAL A 531 24.07 10.92 -15.66
C VAL A 531 23.14 11.12 -14.47
N LEU A 532 23.00 12.35 -13.99
CA LEU A 532 22.20 12.67 -12.81
C LEU A 532 20.73 12.27 -12.96
N VAL A 533 20.15 12.46 -14.16
CA VAL A 533 18.78 12.05 -14.52
C VAL A 533 18.48 10.60 -14.11
N THR A 534 19.47 9.72 -14.23
CA THR A 534 19.32 8.28 -13.96
C THR A 534 19.18 7.94 -12.47
N PHE A 535 19.48 8.86 -11.56
CA PHE A 535 19.32 8.69 -10.11
C PHE A 535 18.83 9.94 -9.37
N THR A 536 18.19 10.87 -10.07
CA THR A 536 17.66 12.13 -9.52
C THR A 536 16.81 11.91 -8.27
N SER A 537 15.93 10.90 -8.26
CA SER A 537 15.08 10.62 -7.10
C SER A 537 15.88 10.26 -5.84
N ALA A 538 16.98 9.51 -5.99
CA ALA A 538 17.86 9.15 -4.89
C ALA A 538 18.59 10.39 -4.34
N ALA A 539 19.10 11.23 -5.24
CA ALA A 539 19.80 12.46 -4.89
C ALA A 539 18.87 13.51 -4.25
N ALA A 540 17.63 13.63 -4.74
CA ALA A 540 16.62 14.51 -4.16
C ALA A 540 16.20 14.05 -2.75
N ALA A 541 15.99 12.75 -2.56
CA ALA A 541 15.69 12.19 -1.24
C ALA A 541 16.83 12.40 -0.23
N TRP A 542 18.08 12.24 -0.68
CA TRP A 542 19.26 12.53 0.13
C TRP A 542 19.34 14.03 0.49
N LEU A 543 19.10 14.92 -0.48
CA LEU A 543 19.12 16.36 -0.23
C LEU A 543 18.07 16.80 0.79
N ASP A 544 16.85 16.26 0.73
CA ASP A 544 15.77 16.58 1.67
C ASP A 544 16.18 16.27 3.14
N GLU A 545 16.89 15.16 3.34
CA GLU A 545 17.37 14.73 4.65
C GLU A 545 18.52 15.63 5.18
N HIS A 546 19.44 16.02 4.30
CA HIS A 546 20.66 16.77 4.66
C HIS A 546 20.56 18.30 4.43
N ALA A 547 19.44 18.81 3.93
CA ALA A 547 19.27 20.25 3.63
C ALA A 547 19.50 21.17 4.84
N LYS A 548 19.30 20.67 6.06
CA LYS A 548 19.49 21.44 7.30
C LYS A 548 20.94 21.50 7.78
N THR A 549 21.80 20.58 7.33
CA THR A 549 23.21 20.50 7.73
C THR A 549 24.13 21.13 6.70
N LEU A 550 23.70 21.21 5.44
CA LEU A 550 24.45 21.82 4.34
C LEU A 550 24.47 23.36 4.42
N SER A 551 25.62 23.94 4.07
CA SER A 551 25.74 25.39 3.89
C SER A 551 24.98 25.85 2.66
N ALA A 552 24.48 27.09 2.66
CA ALA A 552 23.74 27.68 1.54
C ALA A 552 24.50 27.64 0.21
N ASP A 553 25.83 27.77 0.25
CA ASP A 553 26.70 27.76 -0.93
C ASP A 553 26.79 26.39 -1.63
N LEU A 554 26.42 25.31 -0.94
CA LEU A 554 26.35 23.95 -1.50
C LEU A 554 24.90 23.52 -1.76
N LEU A 555 23.97 23.93 -0.89
CA LEU A 555 22.56 23.56 -0.95
C LEU A 555 21.88 24.08 -2.22
N TRP A 556 22.00 25.38 -2.52
CA TRP A 556 21.27 25.99 -3.63
C TRP A 556 21.76 25.54 -5.01
N PRO A 557 23.07 25.47 -5.29
CA PRO A 557 23.54 24.95 -6.57
C PRO A 557 23.11 23.50 -6.82
N LEU A 558 23.16 22.64 -5.78
CA LEU A 558 22.70 21.26 -5.90
C LEU A 558 21.18 21.18 -6.11
N TRP A 559 20.40 21.98 -5.40
CA TRP A 559 18.95 22.06 -5.60
C TRP A 559 18.60 22.43 -7.04
N ASP A 560 19.22 23.49 -7.57
CA ASP A 560 18.97 23.96 -8.94
C ASP A 560 19.38 22.91 -9.98
N HIS A 561 20.47 22.18 -9.73
CA HIS A 561 20.95 21.11 -10.60
C HIS A 561 20.02 19.90 -10.62
N LEU A 562 19.49 19.49 -9.46
CA LEU A 562 18.49 18.43 -9.36
C LEU A 562 17.14 18.84 -9.97
N ALA A 563 16.74 20.11 -9.79
CA ALA A 563 15.53 20.64 -10.42
C ALA A 563 15.63 20.62 -11.95
N GLN A 564 16.80 20.94 -12.52
CA GLN A 564 17.06 20.82 -13.95
C GLN A 564 17.02 19.35 -14.41
N ALA A 565 17.62 18.43 -13.65
CA ALA A 565 17.59 17.01 -13.98
C ALA A 565 16.16 16.44 -13.95
N ALA A 566 15.31 16.89 -13.02
CA ALA A 566 13.91 16.46 -12.92
C ALA A 566 13.01 16.97 -14.06
N GLN A 567 13.42 18.02 -14.78
CA GLN A 567 12.69 18.59 -15.91
C GLN A 567 13.03 17.92 -17.25
N ILE A 568 14.11 17.13 -17.30
CA ILE A 568 14.48 16.37 -18.49
C ILE A 568 13.65 15.09 -18.46
N GLU A 569 12.63 15.02 -19.32
CA GLU A 569 11.86 13.79 -19.54
C GLU A 569 12.82 12.66 -19.91
N THR A 570 12.83 11.60 -19.10
CA THR A 570 13.51 10.35 -19.44
C THR A 570 12.81 9.78 -20.68
N PRO A 571 13.50 9.57 -21.81
CA PRO A 571 12.96 8.71 -22.86
C PRO A 571 12.86 7.31 -22.27
N GLU A 572 11.64 6.84 -22.02
CA GLU A 572 11.39 5.45 -21.66
C GLU A 572 12.07 4.53 -22.68
N HIS A 573 12.74 3.51 -22.16
CA HIS A 573 13.43 2.47 -22.91
C HIS A 573 12.59 1.96 -24.09
N ALA A 574 12.98 2.37 -25.30
CA ALA A 574 12.72 1.62 -26.50
C ALA A 574 13.68 0.42 -26.54
N HIS A 575 13.16 -0.77 -26.24
CA HIS A 575 13.77 -2.06 -26.59
C HIS A 575 12.62 -2.93 -27.10
N GLU A 576 12.53 -3.24 -28.40
CA GLU A 576 13.29 -4.30 -29.12
C GLU A 576 13.31 -5.65 -28.39
#